data_AF-A0AAN5L8U5-F1
#
_entry.id   AF-A0AAN5L8U5-F1
#
_cell.length_a   1.000
_cell.length_b   1.000
_cell.length_c   1.000
_cell.angle_alpha   90.00
_cell.angle_beta   90.00
_cell.angle_gamma   90.00
#
_symmetry.space_group_name_H-M   'P 1'
#
loop_
_entity.id
_entity.type
_entity.pdbx_description
1 polymer ?
#
loop_
_entity_poly.entity_id
_entity_poly.type
_entity_poly.pdbx_seq_one_letter_code
_entity_poly.pdbx_strand_id
1 'polypeptide(L)'
;GEAQRISWEGQQNQNACVSPDGQFLVMVGTQNGEQHLVRLDLKTHETRVMTDTLLDETPTIAPNGSMIMYSSAQGTGSVLRLISADGRFRAMLPADDAQLSSPAWSPYL
;
A
#
# COMPACT_ATOMS: atom_id res chain seq x y z
N GLY A 1 0.17 -27.28 1.90
CA GLY A 1 -1.17 -26.71 2.12
C GLY A 1 -1.73 -26.28 0.78
N GLU A 2 -3.04 -26.30 0.63
CA GLU A 2 -3.70 -25.79 -0.59
C GLU A 2 -3.71 -24.26 -0.58
N ALA A 3 -3.56 -23.64 -1.75
CA ALA A 3 -3.63 -22.20 -1.89
C ALA A 3 -5.06 -21.72 -1.63
N GLN A 4 -5.23 -20.79 -0.70
CA GLN A 4 -6.52 -20.19 -0.39
C GLN A 4 -6.55 -18.72 -0.83
N ARG A 5 -7.64 -18.31 -1.48
CA ARG A 5 -7.91 -16.89 -1.76
C ARG A 5 -8.28 -16.17 -0.47
N ILE A 6 -7.70 -14.98 -0.27
CA ILE A 6 -7.88 -14.19 0.97
C ILE A 6 -8.47 -12.78 0.75
N SER A 7 -8.60 -12.33 -0.51
CA SER A 7 -9.14 -11.00 -0.86
C SER A 7 -10.40 -11.12 -1.71
N TRP A 8 -11.54 -10.66 -1.18
CA TRP A 8 -12.85 -10.75 -1.83
C TRP A 8 -13.53 -9.39 -2.07
N GLU A 9 -13.03 -8.33 -1.45
CA GLU A 9 -13.57 -6.98 -1.63
C GLU A 9 -13.00 -6.29 -2.88
N GLY A 10 -13.83 -5.50 -3.56
CA GLY A 10 -13.48 -4.83 -4.81
C GLY A 10 -13.48 -5.75 -6.04
N GLN A 11 -13.08 -5.19 -7.19
CA GLN A 11 -13.04 -5.91 -8.47
C GLN A 11 -11.70 -6.62 -8.68
N GLN A 12 -10.61 -6.01 -8.23
CA GLN A 12 -9.24 -6.52 -8.39
C GLN A 12 -8.40 -6.17 -7.17
N ASN A 13 -7.49 -7.06 -6.78
CA ASN A 13 -6.54 -6.85 -5.70
C ASN A 13 -5.17 -7.37 -6.15
N GLN A 14 -4.12 -6.56 -6.01
CA GLN A 14 -2.79 -6.88 -6.53
C GLN A 14 -1.66 -6.19 -5.75
N ASN A 15 -0.40 -6.52 -6.10
CA ASN A 15 0.80 -5.93 -5.52
C ASN A 15 0.80 -5.95 -3.98
N ALA A 16 0.47 -7.11 -3.41
CA ALA A 16 0.40 -7.28 -1.97
C ALA A 16 1.79 -7.31 -1.32
N CYS A 17 1.92 -6.66 -0.17
CA CYS A 17 3.07 -6.72 0.72
C CYS A 17 2.59 -7.16 2.10
N VAL A 18 3.12 -8.27 2.62
CA VAL A 18 2.77 -8.81 3.94
C VAL A 18 3.60 -8.11 5.01
N SER A 19 2.98 -7.79 6.15
CA SER A 19 3.66 -7.16 7.27
C SER A 19 4.76 -8.08 7.83
N PRO A 20 5.85 -7.52 8.39
CA PRO A 20 6.94 -8.32 8.95
C PRO A 20 6.51 -9.31 10.06
N ASP A 21 5.46 -8.97 10.80
CA ASP A 21 4.86 -9.80 11.85
C ASP A 21 3.79 -10.78 11.33
N GLY A 22 3.45 -10.73 10.03
CA GLY A 22 2.45 -11.58 9.40
C GLY A 22 1.02 -11.33 9.85
N GLN A 23 0.73 -10.22 10.55
CA GLN A 23 -0.61 -9.92 11.05
C GLN A 23 -1.53 -9.28 10.01
N PHE A 24 -0.96 -8.58 9.04
CA PHE A 24 -1.72 -7.93 7.98
C PHE A 24 -0.95 -7.95 6.66
N LEU A 25 -1.64 -7.60 5.58
CA LEU A 25 -0.99 -7.19 4.34
C LEU A 25 -1.57 -5.86 3.87
N VAL A 26 -0.82 -5.16 3.03
CA VAL A 26 -1.33 -4.06 2.23
C VAL A 26 -1.28 -4.45 0.77
N MET A 27 -2.26 -4.02 0.00
CA MET A 27 -2.39 -4.29 -1.42
C MET A 27 -3.01 -3.09 -2.14
N VAL A 28 -2.93 -3.09 -3.46
CA VAL A 28 -3.70 -2.16 -4.30
C VAL A 28 -5.04 -2.81 -4.62
N GLY A 29 -6.12 -2.19 -4.16
CA GLY A 29 -7.49 -2.58 -4.46
C GLY A 29 -8.08 -1.67 -5.55
N THR A 30 -8.70 -2.26 -6.56
CA THR A 30 -9.43 -1.53 -7.61
C THR A 30 -10.93 -1.64 -7.37
N GLN A 31 -11.60 -0.49 -7.29
CA GLN A 31 -13.05 -0.40 -7.21
C GLN A 31 -13.57 0.76 -8.06
N ASN A 32 -14.54 0.49 -8.94
CA ASN A 32 -15.12 1.48 -9.85
C ASN A 32 -14.08 2.21 -10.73
N GLY A 33 -12.97 1.52 -11.06
CA GLY A 33 -11.86 2.10 -11.82
C GLY A 33 -10.87 2.94 -11.02
N GLU A 34 -11.10 3.14 -9.72
CA GLU A 34 -10.15 3.80 -8.83
C GLU A 34 -9.25 2.78 -8.14
N GLN A 35 -7.98 3.14 -7.95
CA GLN A 35 -6.97 2.30 -7.31
C GLN A 35 -6.50 2.97 -6.02
N HIS A 36 -6.71 2.28 -4.90
CA HIS A 36 -6.37 2.74 -3.55
C HIS A 36 -5.59 1.66 -2.81
N LEU A 37 -4.83 2.06 -1.80
CA LEU A 37 -4.25 1.12 -0.85
C LEU A 37 -5.32 0.55 0.06
N VAL A 38 -5.30 -0.77 0.22
CA VAL A 38 -6.18 -1.52 1.10
C VAL A 38 -5.33 -2.35 2.06
N ARG A 39 -5.59 -2.20 3.35
CA ARG A 39 -5.04 -3.08 4.39
C ARG A 39 -6.01 -4.23 4.61
N LEU A 40 -5.49 -5.46 4.63
CA LEU A 40 -6.23 -6.67 5.01
C LEU A 40 -5.63 -7.23 6.29
N ASP A 41 -6.46 -7.38 7.32
CA ASP A 41 -6.09 -8.10 8.54
C ASP A 41 -6.16 -9.62 8.28
N LEU A 42 -5.05 -10.33 8.49
CA LEU A 42 -4.95 -11.75 8.13
C LEU A 42 -5.62 -12.69 9.13
N LYS A 43 -5.99 -12.19 10.32
CA LYS A 43 -6.68 -12.99 11.34
C LYS A 43 -8.19 -12.87 11.20
N THR A 44 -8.69 -11.67 10.96
CA THR A 44 -10.12 -11.35 10.92
C THR A 44 -10.68 -11.31 9.50
N HIS A 45 -9.81 -11.20 8.49
CA HIS A 45 -10.15 -10.91 7.10
C HIS A 45 -10.86 -9.56 6.89
N GLU A 46 -10.81 -8.66 7.87
CA GLU A 46 -11.32 -7.30 7.72
C GLU A 46 -10.42 -6.51 6.77
N THR A 47 -11.03 -5.82 5.80
CA THR A 47 -10.30 -4.88 4.95
C THR A 47 -10.59 -3.44 5.32
N ARG A 48 -9.63 -2.57 5.05
CA ARG A 48 -9.76 -1.13 5.23
C ARG A 48 -9.05 -0.39 4.12
N VAL A 49 -9.76 0.51 3.45
CA VAL A 49 -9.16 1.46 2.52
C VAL A 49 -8.32 2.46 3.32
N MET A 50 -7.05 2.58 2.94
CA MET A 50 -6.05 3.36 3.65
C MET A 50 -5.85 4.74 3.00
N THR A 51 -6.16 4.90 1.72
CA THR A 51 -5.85 6.11 0.97
C THR A 51 -7.06 6.64 0.19
N ASP A 52 -6.92 7.89 -0.24
CA ASP A 52 -7.87 8.67 -1.03
C ASP A 52 -7.14 9.43 -2.15
N THR A 53 -5.98 8.89 -2.58
CA THR A 53 -5.11 9.45 -3.61
C THR A 53 -5.41 8.84 -4.98
N LEU A 54 -4.78 9.36 -6.03
CA LEU A 54 -5.04 8.94 -7.40
C LEU A 54 -4.01 7.92 -7.87
N LEU A 55 -4.48 6.80 -8.43
CA LEU A 55 -3.65 5.74 -9.01
C LEU A 55 -2.55 5.27 -8.05
N ASP A 56 -2.97 4.75 -6.90
CA ASP A 56 -2.03 4.26 -5.90
C ASP A 56 -1.41 2.93 -6.32
N GLU A 57 -0.08 2.86 -6.25
CA GLU A 57 0.69 1.73 -6.74
C GLU A 57 1.85 1.36 -5.80
N THR A 58 2.25 0.09 -5.93
CA THR A 58 3.50 -0.48 -5.39
C THR A 58 3.74 -0.21 -3.89
N PRO A 59 2.86 -0.71 -3.00
CA PRO A 59 3.09 -0.58 -1.56
C PRO A 59 4.29 -1.39 -1.09
N THR A 60 5.04 -0.81 -0.15
CA THR A 60 6.05 -1.51 0.63
C THR A 60 5.93 -1.12 2.11
N ILE A 61 6.04 -2.11 3.00
CA ILE A 61 5.93 -1.92 4.45
C ILE A 61 7.34 -1.76 5.02
N ALA A 62 7.51 -0.78 5.92
CA ALA A 62 8.75 -0.63 6.68
C ALA A 62 9.06 -1.88 7.52
N PRO A 63 10.33 -2.21 7.82
CA PRO A 63 10.69 -3.42 8.57
C PRO A 63 10.11 -3.48 9.98
N ASN A 64 9.75 -2.34 10.55
CA ASN A 64 9.09 -2.24 11.85
C ASN A 64 7.54 -2.34 11.76
N GLY A 65 6.98 -2.52 10.57
CA GLY A 65 5.53 -2.62 10.33
C GLY A 65 4.74 -1.32 10.49
N SER A 66 5.37 -0.22 10.89
CA SER A 66 4.66 1.00 11.32
C SER A 66 4.25 1.93 10.17
N MET A 67 4.95 1.85 9.04
CA MET A 67 4.84 2.78 7.92
C MET A 67 4.73 2.00 6.61
N ILE A 68 4.00 2.58 5.67
CA ILE A 68 3.79 2.06 4.32
C ILE A 68 4.20 3.18 3.36
N MET A 69 5.05 2.85 2.41
CA MET A 69 5.44 3.75 1.33
C MET A 69 4.81 3.27 0.03
N TYR A 70 4.35 4.21 -0.79
CA TYR A 70 3.67 3.92 -2.06
C TYR A 70 3.87 5.07 -3.05
N SER A 71 3.65 4.80 -4.33
CA SER A 71 3.62 5.82 -5.38
C SER A 71 2.19 6.15 -5.77
N SER A 72 1.94 7.39 -6.16
CA SER A 72 0.62 7.83 -6.62
C SER A 72 0.74 8.99 -7.60
N ALA A 73 -0.24 9.11 -8.49
CA ALA A 73 -0.27 10.17 -9.49
C ALA A 73 -0.50 11.54 -8.85
N GLN A 74 0.24 12.54 -9.31
CA GLN A 74 0.02 13.94 -8.99
C GLN A 74 0.39 14.83 -10.19
N GLY A 75 -0.59 15.54 -10.73
CA GLY A 75 -0.39 16.33 -11.95
C GLY A 75 -0.04 15.43 -13.13
N THR A 76 1.10 15.68 -13.77
CA THR A 76 1.61 14.91 -14.92
C THR A 76 2.62 13.81 -14.53
N GLY A 77 2.90 13.63 -13.24
CA GLY A 77 3.91 12.69 -12.75
C GLY A 77 3.43 11.82 -11.59
N SER A 78 4.36 11.02 -11.06
CA SER A 78 4.17 10.22 -9.84
C SER A 78 4.99 10.79 -8.70
N VAL A 79 4.45 10.74 -7.48
CA VAL A 79 5.15 11.12 -6.24
C VAL A 79 5.13 9.98 -5.25
N LEU A 80 6.13 9.95 -4.37
CA LEU A 80 6.16 9.02 -3.24
C LEU A 80 5.38 9.58 -2.06
N ARG A 81 4.63 8.69 -1.43
CA ARG A 81 3.82 8.98 -0.25
C ARG A 81 4.09 7.96 0.84
N LEU A 82 3.88 8.41 2.07
CA LEU A 82 4.00 7.65 3.28
C LEU A 82 2.67 7.69 4.01
N ILE A 83 2.25 6.55 4.52
CA ILE A 83 1.10 6.43 5.42
C ILE A 83 1.46 5.49 6.57
N SER A 84 1.02 5.79 7.79
CA SER A 84 1.19 4.84 8.89
C SER A 84 0.27 3.63 8.73
N ALA A 85 0.65 2.49 9.32
CA ALA A 85 -0.15 1.27 9.26
C ALA A 85 -1.55 1.41 9.91
N ASP A 86 -1.73 2.38 10.80
CA ASP A 86 -3.03 2.74 11.39
C ASP A 86 -3.82 3.79 10.58
N GLY A 87 -3.22 4.32 9.51
CA GLY A 87 -3.81 5.28 8.57
C GLY A 87 -3.90 6.72 9.07
N ARG A 88 -3.37 7.02 10.27
CA ARG A 88 -3.50 8.33 10.91
C ARG A 88 -2.47 9.35 10.46
N PHE A 89 -1.26 8.91 10.16
CA PHE A 89 -0.19 9.76 9.69
C PHE A 89 -0.05 9.62 8.17
N ARG A 90 0.11 10.75 7.49
CA ARG A 90 0.32 10.81 6.04
C ARG A 90 1.36 11.87 5.73
N ALA A 91 2.27 11.56 4.83
CA ALA A 91 3.26 12.50 4.34
C ALA A 91 3.51 12.28 2.85
N MET A 92 3.92 13.34 2.17
CA MET A 92 4.37 13.30 0.79
C MET A 92 5.87 13.55 0.79
N LEU A 93 6.62 12.76 0.02
CA LEU A 93 8.03 12.94 -0.21
C LEU A 93 8.18 13.70 -1.53
N PRO A 94 8.46 15.02 -1.49
CA PRO A 94 8.71 15.77 -2.71
C PRO A 94 9.99 15.24 -3.37
N ALA A 95 9.94 15.05 -4.69
CA ALA A 95 11.10 14.76 -5.51
C ALA A 95 11.40 16.01 -6.33
N ASP A 96 12.60 16.57 -6.20
CA ASP A 96 13.05 17.64 -7.07
C ASP A 96 13.28 17.03 -8.47
N ASP A 97 12.36 17.33 -9.40
CA ASP A 97 12.38 17.01 -10.84
C ASP A 97 12.52 15.53 -11.29
N ALA A 98 12.37 14.55 -10.39
CA ALA A 98 12.41 13.14 -10.74
C ALA A 98 11.04 12.45 -10.57
N GLN A 99 10.57 11.74 -11.62
CA GLN A 99 9.50 10.75 -11.46
C GLN A 99 10.02 9.61 -10.58
N LEU A 100 9.47 9.48 -9.37
CA LEU A 100 9.81 8.39 -8.47
C LEU A 100 8.71 7.34 -8.51
N SER A 101 9.10 6.12 -8.87
CA SER A 101 8.27 4.92 -8.87
C SER A 101 9.03 3.76 -8.24
N SER A 102 8.31 2.72 -7.81
CA SER A 102 8.89 1.49 -7.25
C SER A 102 9.72 1.66 -5.95
N PRO A 103 9.14 2.19 -4.86
CA PRO A 103 9.83 2.25 -3.58
C PRO A 103 10.09 0.86 -2.98
N ALA A 104 11.24 0.67 -2.31
CA ALA A 104 11.55 -0.52 -1.53
C ALA A 104 12.25 -0.14 -0.21
N TRP A 105 11.78 -0.68 0.92
CA TRP A 105 12.47 -0.56 2.21
C TRP A 105 13.60 -1.59 2.35
N SER A 106 14.77 -1.17 2.86
CA SER A 106 15.84 -2.10 3.23
C SER A 106 15.44 -2.92 4.47
N PRO A 107 15.91 -4.18 4.61
CA PRO A 107 15.80 -4.91 5.88
C PRO A 107 16.56 -4.19 7.01
N TYR A 108 16.39 -4.64 8.25
CA TYR A 108 17.21 -4.14 9.37
C TYR A 108 18.70 -4.27 9.04
N LEU A 109 19.45 -3.18 9.23
CA LEU A 109 20.92 -3.12 9.12
C LEU A 109 21.59 -3.65 10.38
#